data_AF-A0A928RH88-F1
#
_entry.id   AF-A0A928RH88-F1
#
_cell.length_a   1.000
_cell.length_b   1.000
_cell.length_c   1.000
_cell.angle_alpha   90.00
_cell.angle_beta   90.00
_cell.angle_gamma   90.00
#
_symmetry.space_group_name_H-M   'P 1'
#
loop_
_entity.id
_entity.type
_entity.pdbx_description
1 polymer ?
#
loop_
_entity_poly.entity_id
_entity_poly.type
_entity_poly.pdbx_seq_one_letter_code
_entity_poly.pdbx_strand_id
1 'polypeptide(L)'
;MLKLASYTKSEMTEIFKTKNMQGLQRKLQRIGVSFKVTGKGDNAIFTITNIENPFKIYCMTELGFDGRSDFYKIRNFYYYYFNDEEFRSMPNEVQENRMRLEHKYISRQTIANYINKLCKKNFVTKNNSYIYYFAHKNNQRIVEKKEYCEAWHMYWSDIGKGYTSRDAIYNMIRNYGGVARKQEIAEINGIYNKDIELLRNLIQEDMEKELSE
;
A
#
# COMPACT_ATOMS: atom_id res chain seq x y z
N MET A 1 -14.04 -6.15 11.58
CA MET A 1 -14.76 -5.28 10.63
C MET A 1 -16.12 -4.89 11.20
N LEU A 2 -16.52 -3.62 11.06
CA LEU A 2 -17.84 -3.13 11.48
C LEU A 2 -18.96 -3.83 10.69
N LYS A 3 -20.06 -4.18 11.36
CA LYS A 3 -21.23 -4.85 10.77
C LYS A 3 -22.50 -4.06 11.11
N LEU A 4 -23.63 -4.42 10.48
CA LEU A 4 -24.96 -3.89 10.81
C LEU A 4 -25.41 -4.45 12.17
N ALA A 5 -24.93 -3.84 13.25
CA ALA A 5 -25.18 -4.24 14.61
C ALA A 5 -25.16 -3.02 15.54
N SER A 6 -25.54 -3.24 16.80
CA SER A 6 -25.40 -2.26 17.87
C SER A 6 -24.07 -2.45 18.58
N TYR A 7 -23.39 -1.34 18.84
CA TYR A 7 -22.12 -1.32 19.57
C TYR A 7 -22.19 -0.28 20.68
N THR A 8 -21.61 -0.60 21.82
CA THR A 8 -21.34 0.33 22.90
C THR A 8 -20.29 1.37 22.48
N LYS A 9 -20.27 2.53 23.15
CA LYS A 9 -19.20 3.52 22.97
C LYS A 9 -17.80 2.91 23.22
N SER A 10 -17.68 1.98 24.16
CA SER A 10 -16.39 1.32 24.46
C SER A 10 -15.89 0.52 23.26
N GLU A 11 -16.75 -0.32 22.67
CA GLU A 11 -16.42 -1.09 21.46
C GLU A 11 -16.07 -0.17 20.29
N MET A 12 -16.85 0.90 20.08
CA MET A 12 -16.55 1.89 19.04
C MET A 12 -15.21 2.60 19.27
N THR A 13 -14.88 2.89 20.54
CA THR A 13 -13.60 3.49 20.92
C THR A 13 -12.45 2.54 20.62
N GLU A 14 -12.64 1.24 20.84
CA GLU A 14 -11.63 0.22 20.55
C GLU A 14 -11.41 0.05 19.04
N ILE A 15 -12.48 0.04 18.24
CA ILE A 15 -12.42 -0.09 16.78
C ILE A 15 -11.73 1.14 16.17
N PHE A 16 -12.16 2.35 16.54
CA PHE A 16 -11.69 3.58 15.89
C PHE A 16 -10.55 4.28 16.62
N LYS A 17 -10.09 3.72 17.76
CA LYS A 17 -9.08 4.30 18.65
C LYS A 17 -9.39 5.77 18.95
N THR A 18 -10.65 6.07 19.30
CA THR A 18 -11.14 7.45 19.52
C THR A 18 -12.14 7.50 20.66
N LYS A 19 -11.80 8.22 21.74
CA LYS A 19 -12.61 8.27 22.97
C LYS A 19 -13.77 9.27 22.91
N ASN A 20 -13.64 10.33 22.11
CA ASN A 20 -14.64 11.40 22.04
C ASN A 20 -15.83 10.97 21.18
N MET A 21 -17.05 11.12 21.73
CA MET A 21 -18.33 10.88 21.07
C MET A 21 -18.46 11.59 19.71
N GLN A 22 -18.20 12.90 19.67
CA GLN A 22 -18.28 13.66 18.42
C GLN A 22 -17.23 13.19 17.42
N GLY A 23 -16.06 12.78 17.91
CA GLY A 23 -15.00 12.21 17.08
C GLY A 23 -15.43 10.90 16.42
N LEU A 24 -16.09 10.01 17.18
CA LEU A 24 -16.64 8.75 16.68
C LEU A 24 -17.72 8.99 15.62
N GLN A 25 -18.68 9.87 15.90
CA GLN A 25 -19.75 10.22 14.96
C GLN A 25 -19.20 10.80 13.66
N ARG A 26 -18.26 11.76 13.74
CA ARG A 26 -17.60 12.34 12.56
C ARG A 26 -16.81 11.30 11.75
N LYS A 27 -16.18 10.33 12.42
CA LYS A 27 -15.48 9.23 11.74
C LYS A 27 -16.47 8.35 10.99
N LEU A 28 -17.56 7.91 11.64
CA LEU A 28 -18.61 7.08 11.02
C LEU A 28 -19.26 7.78 9.81
N GLN A 29 -19.58 9.07 9.94
CA GLN A 29 -20.13 9.85 8.82
C GLN A 29 -19.13 9.97 7.66
N ARG A 30 -17.86 10.29 7.95
CA ARG A 30 -16.82 10.42 6.92
C ARG A 30 -16.62 9.13 6.13
N ILE A 31 -16.94 7.98 6.71
CA ILE A 31 -16.70 6.66 6.12
C ILE A 31 -17.97 6.06 5.48
N GLY A 32 -19.03 6.85 5.32
CA GLY A 32 -20.26 6.42 4.65
C GLY A 32 -21.09 5.45 5.49
N VAL A 33 -21.04 5.59 6.82
CA VAL A 33 -21.81 4.75 7.75
C VAL A 33 -22.98 5.54 8.31
N SER A 34 -24.19 5.04 8.08
CA SER A 34 -25.41 5.56 8.69
C SER A 34 -25.64 4.86 10.02
N PHE A 35 -25.95 5.62 11.06
CA PHE A 35 -26.15 5.10 12.41
C PHE A 35 -27.16 5.93 13.20
N LYS A 36 -27.73 5.31 14.23
CA LYS A 36 -28.51 5.96 15.28
C LYS A 36 -27.74 5.88 16.60
N VAL A 37 -27.83 6.92 17.41
CA VAL A 37 -27.23 6.94 18.76
C VAL A 37 -28.32 7.08 19.80
N THR A 38 -28.34 6.17 20.77
CA THR A 38 -29.20 6.25 21.96
C THR A 38 -28.34 6.31 23.22
N GLY A 39 -28.88 6.85 24.31
CA GLY A 39 -28.14 7.04 25.57
C GLY A 39 -27.22 8.27 25.57
N LYS A 40 -26.44 8.43 26.65
CA LYS A 40 -25.54 9.57 26.88
C LYS A 40 -24.23 9.10 27.53
N GLY A 41 -23.16 9.88 27.34
CA GLY A 41 -21.88 9.64 27.99
C GLY A 41 -21.30 8.28 27.60
N ASP A 42 -20.87 7.50 28.59
CA ASP A 42 -20.29 6.18 28.38
C ASP A 42 -21.32 5.08 28.09
N ASN A 43 -22.59 5.32 28.42
CA ASN A 43 -23.70 4.40 28.17
C ASN A 43 -24.34 4.58 26.78
N ALA A 44 -23.67 5.29 25.87
CA ALA A 44 -24.19 5.50 24.53
C ALA A 44 -24.05 4.24 23.68
N ILE A 45 -25.08 3.94 22.90
CA ILE A 45 -25.15 2.81 21.97
C ILE A 45 -25.29 3.34 20.55
N PHE A 46 -24.41 2.87 19.67
CA PHE A 46 -24.40 3.15 18.24
C PHE A 46 -25.03 1.98 17.49
N THR A 47 -26.21 2.18 16.92
CA THR A 47 -26.83 1.19 16.04
C THR A 47 -26.50 1.52 14.60
N ILE A 48 -25.71 0.66 13.95
CA ILE A 48 -25.32 0.82 12.55
C ILE A 48 -26.45 0.33 11.66
N THR A 49 -26.95 1.20 10.78
CA THR A 49 -28.11 0.90 9.91
C THR A 49 -27.73 0.73 8.44
N ASN A 50 -26.63 1.34 7.99
CA ASN A 50 -26.13 1.17 6.62
C ASN A 50 -24.61 1.34 6.56
N ILE A 51 -23.97 0.61 5.66
CA ILE A 51 -22.55 0.76 5.32
C ILE A 51 -22.48 0.89 3.79
N GLU A 52 -22.21 2.09 3.31
CA GLU A 52 -22.17 2.40 1.88
C GLU A 52 -20.97 1.73 1.19
N ASN A 53 -19.79 1.81 1.83
CA ASN A 53 -18.53 1.33 1.29
C ASN A 53 -17.81 0.39 2.28
N PRO A 54 -18.06 -0.94 2.22
CA PRO A 54 -17.40 -1.92 3.08
C PRO A 54 -15.88 -1.97 2.89
N PHE A 55 -15.36 -1.73 1.69
CA PHE A 55 -13.91 -1.67 1.43
C PHE A 55 -13.23 -0.58 2.26
N LYS A 56 -13.80 0.63 2.30
CA LYS A 56 -13.29 1.75 3.09
C LYS A 56 -13.24 1.41 4.59
N ILE A 57 -14.27 0.73 5.10
CA ILE A 57 -14.31 0.25 6.49
C ILE A 57 -13.18 -0.74 6.76
N TYR A 58 -12.99 -1.71 5.86
CA TYR A 58 -11.92 -2.70 5.98
C TYR A 58 -10.54 -2.04 6.00
N CYS A 59 -10.28 -1.10 5.08
CA CYS A 59 -9.02 -0.36 5.05
C CYS A 59 -8.73 0.36 6.38
N MET A 60 -9.74 0.95 7.01
CA MET A 60 -9.53 1.69 8.25
C MET A 60 -9.41 0.79 9.47
N THR A 61 -10.28 -0.20 9.58
CA THR A 61 -10.38 -1.04 10.78
C THR A 61 -9.34 -2.15 10.80
N GLU A 62 -9.08 -2.77 9.65
CA GLU A 62 -8.17 -3.92 9.53
C GLU A 62 -6.77 -3.51 9.06
N LEU A 63 -6.67 -2.61 8.06
CA LEU A 63 -5.37 -2.17 7.51
C LEU A 63 -4.82 -0.88 8.16
N GLY A 64 -5.59 -0.24 9.04
CA GLY A 64 -5.17 0.94 9.81
C GLY A 64 -4.96 2.20 8.97
N PHE A 65 -5.70 2.39 7.89
CA PHE A 65 -5.72 3.65 7.13
C PHE A 65 -6.48 4.76 7.91
N ASP A 66 -6.09 6.01 7.68
CA ASP A 66 -6.85 7.16 8.22
C ASP A 66 -8.11 7.41 7.37
N GLY A 67 -9.17 7.92 7.98
CA GLY A 67 -10.42 8.22 7.28
C GLY A 67 -10.34 9.35 6.25
N ARG A 68 -9.23 10.09 6.19
CA ARG A 68 -8.93 11.09 5.14
C ARG A 68 -8.10 10.53 3.99
N SER A 69 -7.74 9.25 4.04
CA SER A 69 -6.99 8.62 2.95
C SER A 69 -7.82 8.65 1.66
N ASP A 70 -7.13 8.68 0.52
CA ASP A 70 -7.77 8.53 -0.79
C ASP A 70 -8.01 7.04 -1.05
N PHE A 71 -9.23 6.58 -0.76
CA PHE A 71 -9.60 5.17 -0.87
C PHE A 71 -9.69 4.68 -2.31
N TYR A 72 -9.98 5.57 -3.28
CA TYR A 72 -9.92 5.23 -4.70
C TYR A 72 -8.50 4.86 -5.11
N LYS A 73 -7.50 5.64 -4.68
CA LYS A 73 -6.08 5.32 -4.92
C LYS A 73 -5.65 4.01 -4.26
N ILE A 74 -6.11 3.75 -3.03
CA ILE A 74 -5.81 2.49 -2.32
C ILE A 74 -6.41 1.31 -3.07
N ARG A 75 -7.71 1.37 -3.41
CA ARG A 75 -8.43 0.34 -4.16
C ARG A 75 -7.74 0.00 -5.47
N ASN A 76 -7.48 1.02 -6.27
CA ASN A 76 -6.89 0.87 -7.60
C ASN A 76 -5.50 0.26 -7.53
N PHE A 77 -4.67 0.69 -6.58
CA PHE A 77 -3.35 0.09 -6.37
C PHE A 77 -3.45 -1.37 -5.92
N TYR A 78 -4.26 -1.67 -4.90
CA TYR A 78 -4.39 -3.03 -4.38
C TYR A 78 -5.00 -3.99 -5.41
N TYR A 79 -5.88 -3.53 -6.30
CA TYR A 79 -6.37 -4.35 -7.40
C TYR A 79 -5.25 -4.90 -8.28
N TYR A 80 -4.36 -4.04 -8.81
CA TYR A 80 -3.21 -4.52 -9.58
C TYR A 80 -2.26 -5.33 -8.71
N TYR A 81 -1.96 -4.85 -7.50
CA TYR A 81 -0.99 -5.49 -6.63
C TYR A 81 -1.36 -6.94 -6.24
N PHE A 82 -2.65 -7.23 -6.07
CA PHE A 82 -3.11 -8.58 -5.71
C PHE A 82 -3.39 -9.47 -6.92
N ASN A 83 -3.74 -8.91 -8.08
CA ASN A 83 -4.15 -9.66 -9.27
C ASN A 83 -3.07 -9.77 -10.37
N ASP A 84 -2.03 -8.94 -10.33
CA ASP A 84 -0.91 -8.96 -11.28
C ASP A 84 0.41 -9.19 -10.53
N GLU A 85 0.93 -10.42 -10.65
CA GLU A 85 2.20 -10.82 -10.04
C GLU A 85 3.40 -10.07 -10.63
N GLU A 86 3.37 -9.79 -11.95
CA GLU A 86 4.41 -9.03 -12.62
C GLU A 86 4.47 -7.64 -12.00
N PHE A 87 3.33 -6.93 -11.94
CA PHE A 87 3.23 -5.60 -11.32
C PHE A 87 3.71 -5.60 -9.87
N ARG A 88 3.29 -6.59 -9.07
CA ARG A 88 3.68 -6.72 -7.66
C ARG A 88 5.20 -6.85 -7.50
N SER A 89 5.86 -7.55 -8.41
CA SER A 89 7.31 -7.75 -8.37
C SER A 89 8.10 -6.50 -8.76
N MET A 90 7.53 -5.60 -9.57
CA MET A 90 8.22 -4.45 -10.14
C MET A 90 8.68 -3.41 -9.08
N PRO A 91 9.76 -2.65 -9.37
CA PRO A 91 10.15 -1.51 -8.56
C PRO A 91 9.04 -0.49 -8.36
N ASN A 92 8.97 0.13 -7.17
CA ASN A 92 7.92 1.11 -6.86
C ASN A 92 7.88 2.28 -7.88
N GLU A 93 9.03 2.68 -8.45
CA GLU A 93 9.10 3.67 -9.53
C GLU A 93 8.39 3.20 -10.81
N VAL A 94 8.51 1.91 -11.15
CA VAL A 94 7.82 1.33 -12.30
C VAL A 94 6.33 1.22 -12.04
N GLN A 95 5.95 0.78 -10.84
CA GLN A 95 4.55 0.73 -10.43
C GLN A 95 3.90 2.11 -10.52
N GLU A 96 4.58 3.17 -10.05
CA GLU A 96 4.12 4.56 -10.22
C GLU A 96 3.90 4.91 -11.70
N ASN A 97 4.87 4.59 -12.57
CA ASN A 97 4.75 4.88 -14.00
C ASN A 97 3.62 4.10 -14.67
N ARG A 98 3.44 2.81 -14.35
CA ARG A 98 2.32 2.00 -14.85
C ARG A 98 0.99 2.58 -14.40
N MET A 99 0.86 2.89 -13.11
CA MET A 99 -0.35 3.52 -12.56
C MET A 99 -0.65 4.88 -13.20
N ARG A 100 0.39 5.64 -13.55
CA ARG A 100 0.25 6.91 -14.27
C ARG A 100 -0.30 6.73 -15.69
N LEU A 101 0.16 5.71 -16.41
CA LEU A 101 -0.34 5.37 -17.76
C LEU A 101 -1.82 4.97 -17.74
N GLU A 102 -2.26 4.33 -16.66
CA GLU A 102 -3.66 3.97 -16.40
C GLU A 102 -4.50 5.13 -15.83
N HIS A 103 -3.99 6.37 -15.84
CA HIS A 103 -4.60 7.57 -15.25
C HIS A 103 -4.93 7.47 -13.74
N LYS A 104 -4.29 6.53 -13.01
CA LYS A 104 -4.46 6.25 -11.58
C LYS A 104 -3.30 6.80 -10.76
N TYR A 105 -3.09 8.11 -10.80
CA TYR A 105 -1.91 8.79 -10.26
C TYR A 105 -1.65 8.54 -8.76
N ILE A 106 -0.57 7.83 -8.46
CA ILE A 106 -0.03 7.60 -7.11
C ILE A 106 1.50 7.75 -7.12
N SER A 107 2.08 8.31 -6.05
CA SER A 107 3.54 8.47 -5.95
C SER A 107 4.22 7.21 -5.41
N ARG A 108 5.51 7.04 -5.74
CA ARG A 108 6.39 6.00 -5.19
C ARG A 108 6.34 5.91 -3.66
N GLN A 109 6.35 7.06 -2.97
CA GLN A 109 6.31 7.10 -1.51
C GLN A 109 4.95 6.60 -0.97
N THR A 110 3.86 6.92 -1.68
CA THR A 110 2.52 6.44 -1.35
C THR A 110 2.42 4.92 -1.53
N ILE A 111 2.90 4.40 -2.66
CA ILE A 111 3.01 2.95 -2.94
C ILE A 111 3.77 2.24 -1.81
N ALA A 112 4.95 2.74 -1.44
CA ALA A 112 5.76 2.16 -0.38
C ALA A 112 5.01 2.12 0.97
N ASN A 113 4.23 3.15 1.29
CA ASN A 113 3.39 3.18 2.49
C ASN A 113 2.27 2.13 2.43
N TYR A 114 1.60 2.00 1.28
CA TYR A 114 0.52 1.02 1.08
C TYR A 114 1.03 -0.42 1.23
N ILE A 115 2.19 -0.73 0.65
CA ILE A 115 2.85 -2.03 0.82
C ILE A 115 3.26 -2.24 2.28
N ASN A 116 3.83 -1.23 2.94
CA ASN A 116 4.24 -1.32 4.35
C ASN A 116 3.05 -1.65 5.27
N LYS A 117 1.86 -1.10 4.99
CA LYS A 117 0.65 -1.47 5.75
C LYS A 117 0.28 -2.95 5.59
N LEU A 118 0.41 -3.51 4.39
CA LEU A 118 0.23 -4.95 4.16
C LEU A 118 1.28 -5.78 4.91
N CYS A 119 2.55 -5.35 4.89
CA CYS A 119 3.62 -6.02 5.64
C CYS A 119 3.39 -6.00 7.15
N LYS A 120 2.94 -4.87 7.72
CA LYS A 120 2.60 -4.78 9.15
C LYS A 120 1.45 -5.69 9.56
N LYS A 121 0.62 -6.10 8.61
CA LYS A 121 -0.48 -7.05 8.79
C LYS A 121 -0.10 -8.47 8.39
N ASN A 122 1.15 -8.69 8.01
CA ASN A 122 1.68 -9.95 7.50
C ASN A 122 0.97 -10.49 6.26
N PHE A 123 0.17 -9.69 5.55
CA PHE A 123 -0.49 -10.11 4.30
C PHE A 123 0.52 -10.28 3.18
N VAL A 124 1.62 -9.54 3.27
CA VAL A 124 2.73 -9.57 2.33
C VAL A 124 4.02 -9.72 3.12
N THR A 125 4.83 -10.69 2.73
CA THR A 125 6.18 -10.88 3.26
C THR A 125 7.19 -10.49 2.22
N LYS A 126 8.36 -10.04 2.67
CA LYS A 126 9.52 -9.85 1.80
C LYS A 126 10.57 -10.85 2.27
N ASN A 127 11.00 -11.74 1.37
CA ASN A 127 11.68 -12.98 1.73
C ASN A 127 13.18 -12.96 1.38
N ASN A 128 13.84 -11.79 1.44
CA ASN A 128 15.23 -11.59 1.01
C ASN A 128 15.53 -11.99 -0.45
N SER A 129 14.50 -12.23 -1.27
CA SER A 129 14.63 -12.33 -2.73
C SER A 129 14.63 -10.93 -3.31
N TYR A 130 15.50 -10.66 -4.28
CA TYR A 130 15.65 -9.33 -4.86
C TYR A 130 15.60 -9.35 -6.38
N ILE A 131 14.94 -8.36 -6.95
CA ILE A 131 15.17 -7.94 -8.34
C ILE A 131 16.31 -6.93 -8.32
N TYR A 132 17.32 -7.20 -9.15
CA TYR A 132 18.44 -6.30 -9.38
C TYR A 132 18.22 -5.57 -10.71
N TYR A 133 18.50 -4.28 -10.72
CA TYR A 133 18.29 -3.46 -11.91
C TYR A 133 19.17 -2.22 -11.92
N PHE A 134 19.46 -1.69 -13.11
CA PHE A 134 20.05 -0.38 -13.30
C PHE A 134 18.96 0.63 -13.61
N ALA A 135 18.99 1.79 -12.94
CA ALA A 135 18.01 2.86 -13.14
C ALA A 135 18.68 4.17 -13.55
N HIS A 136 18.23 4.77 -14.65
CA HIS A 136 18.62 6.11 -15.07
C HIS A 136 17.48 6.82 -15.80
N LYS A 137 17.08 8.00 -15.30
CA LYS A 137 15.90 8.73 -15.81
C LYS A 137 14.67 7.81 -15.79
N ASN A 138 14.04 7.59 -16.95
CA ASN A 138 12.85 6.75 -17.11
C ASN A 138 13.18 5.31 -17.55
N ASN A 139 14.46 4.97 -17.68
CA ASN A 139 14.90 3.66 -18.15
C ASN A 139 15.32 2.77 -16.98
N GLN A 140 14.88 1.52 -17.04
CA GLN A 140 15.26 0.48 -16.10
C GLN A 140 15.65 -0.78 -16.88
N ARG A 141 16.78 -1.38 -16.49
CA ARG A 141 17.26 -2.65 -17.05
C ARG A 141 17.40 -3.66 -15.93
N ILE A 142 16.58 -4.71 -15.96
CA ILE A 142 16.69 -5.83 -15.03
C ILE A 142 18.00 -6.58 -15.34
N VAL A 143 18.71 -6.97 -14.29
CA VAL A 143 20.00 -7.65 -14.38
C VAL A 143 20.12 -8.76 -13.35
N GLU A 144 21.12 -9.60 -13.56
CA GLU A 144 21.49 -10.60 -12.56
C GLU A 144 22.25 -9.95 -11.39
N LYS A 145 22.22 -10.64 -10.24
CA LYS A 145 22.95 -10.24 -9.04
C LYS A 145 24.45 -10.03 -9.30
N LYS A 146 25.04 -10.83 -10.18
CA LYS A 146 26.46 -10.77 -10.52
C LYS A 146 26.82 -9.40 -11.10
N GLU A 147 26.12 -8.95 -12.13
CA GLU A 147 26.35 -7.66 -12.78
C GLU A 147 26.10 -6.49 -11.82
N TYR A 148 25.06 -6.59 -10.98
CA TYR A 148 24.81 -5.63 -9.90
C TYR A 148 26.00 -5.53 -8.92
N CYS A 149 26.57 -6.67 -8.51
CA CYS A 149 27.72 -6.71 -7.61
C CYS A 149 28.98 -6.15 -8.27
N GLU A 150 29.20 -6.39 -9.56
CA GLU A 150 30.32 -5.85 -10.33
C GLU A 150 30.26 -4.31 -10.39
N ALA A 151 29.08 -3.74 -10.64
CA ALA A 151 28.90 -2.30 -10.66
C ALA A 151 29.24 -1.64 -9.32
N TRP A 152 28.83 -2.25 -8.19
CA TRP A 152 29.20 -1.76 -6.87
C TRP A 152 30.70 -1.93 -6.56
N HIS A 153 31.33 -3.01 -7.02
CA HIS A 153 32.79 -3.16 -6.90
C HIS A 153 33.52 -2.05 -7.65
N MET A 154 33.08 -1.73 -8.87
CA MET A 154 33.65 -0.62 -9.64
C MET A 154 33.48 0.71 -8.90
N TYR A 155 32.29 0.99 -8.36
CA TYR A 155 32.05 2.18 -7.55
C TYR A 155 33.03 2.31 -6.39
N TRP A 156 33.19 1.27 -5.58
CA TRP A 156 34.11 1.30 -4.44
C TRP A 156 35.58 1.35 -4.87
N SER A 157 35.93 0.76 -6.01
CA SER A 157 37.26 0.90 -6.61
C SER A 157 37.55 2.35 -7.00
N ASP A 158 36.59 3.05 -7.59
CA ASP A 158 36.71 4.47 -7.95
C ASP A 158 36.86 5.34 -6.69
N ILE A 159 36.06 5.10 -5.65
CA ILE A 159 36.22 5.78 -4.35
C ILE A 159 37.63 5.53 -3.78
N GLY A 160 38.13 4.29 -3.84
CA GLY A 160 39.48 3.94 -3.38
C GLY A 160 40.61 4.62 -4.18
N LYS A 161 40.35 5.01 -5.43
CA LYS A 161 41.28 5.76 -6.29
C LYS A 161 41.19 7.28 -6.10
N GLY A 162 40.32 7.77 -5.21
CA GLY A 162 40.16 9.20 -4.91
C GLY A 162 39.10 9.92 -5.75
N TYR A 163 38.27 9.20 -6.51
CA TYR A 163 37.15 9.82 -7.22
C TYR A 163 36.07 10.29 -6.23
N THR A 164 35.35 11.35 -6.60
CA THR A 164 34.16 11.73 -5.82
C THR A 164 33.04 10.72 -6.03
N SER A 165 32.11 10.64 -5.06
CA SER A 165 30.91 9.81 -5.21
C SER A 165 30.09 10.17 -6.45
N ARG A 166 30.14 11.43 -6.89
CA ARG A 166 29.46 11.89 -8.11
C ARG A 166 30.08 11.28 -9.35
N ASP A 167 31.41 11.29 -9.44
CA ASP A 167 32.16 10.74 -10.57
C ASP A 167 32.03 9.21 -10.63
N ALA A 168 32.11 8.54 -9.49
CA ALA A 168 31.91 7.09 -9.40
C ALA A 168 30.49 6.67 -9.82
N ILE A 169 29.45 7.43 -9.46
CA ILE A 169 28.09 7.20 -9.96
C ILE A 169 28.00 7.49 -11.47
N TYR A 170 28.64 8.54 -11.95
CA TYR A 170 28.66 8.85 -13.39
C TYR A 170 29.31 7.72 -14.19
N ASN A 171 30.42 7.17 -13.70
CA ASN A 171 31.07 5.99 -14.29
C ASN A 171 30.14 4.77 -14.28
N MET A 172 29.41 4.53 -13.18
CA MET A 172 28.40 3.46 -13.11
C MET A 172 27.32 3.64 -14.19
N ILE A 173 26.78 4.86 -14.34
CA ILE A 173 25.80 5.16 -15.38
C ILE A 173 26.38 4.93 -16.78
N ARG A 174 27.62 5.36 -17.03
CA ARG A 174 28.28 5.23 -18.33
C ARG A 174 28.54 3.77 -18.69
N ASN A 175 29.00 2.94 -17.75
CA ASN A 175 29.39 1.56 -18.02
C ASN A 175 28.21 0.58 -17.99
N TYR A 176 27.21 0.81 -17.13
CA TYR A 176 26.11 -0.13 -16.91
C TYR A 176 24.74 0.38 -17.39
N GLY A 177 24.66 1.63 -17.87
CA GLY A 177 23.44 2.27 -18.34
C GLY A 177 22.55 2.84 -17.22
N GLY A 178 22.99 2.78 -15.96
CA GLY A 178 22.30 3.41 -14.84
C GLY A 178 22.91 3.11 -13.48
N VAL A 179 22.22 3.56 -12.43
CA VAL A 179 22.64 3.32 -11.04
C VAL A 179 22.10 1.97 -10.57
N ALA A 180 22.99 1.15 -10.02
CA ALA A 180 22.66 -0.17 -9.48
C ALA A 180 21.68 -0.05 -8.31
N ARG A 181 20.52 -0.71 -8.42
CA ARG A 181 19.50 -0.78 -7.38
C ARG A 181 19.05 -2.22 -7.20
N LYS A 182 18.50 -2.49 -6.02
CA LYS A 182 17.81 -3.75 -5.73
C LYS A 182 16.49 -3.44 -5.05
N GLN A 183 15.45 -4.18 -5.40
CA GLN A 183 14.18 -4.17 -4.70
C GLN A 183 13.86 -5.58 -4.23
N GLU A 184 13.45 -5.68 -2.97
CA GLU A 184 13.01 -6.95 -2.41
C GLU A 184 11.66 -7.34 -2.99
N ILE A 185 11.53 -8.60 -3.40
CA ILE A 185 10.30 -9.15 -3.96
C ILE A 185 9.32 -9.38 -2.83
N ALA A 186 8.10 -8.91 -3.05
CA ALA A 186 7.00 -9.06 -2.13
C ALA A 186 6.16 -10.28 -2.53
N GLU A 187 5.94 -11.18 -1.58
CA GLU A 187 5.11 -12.37 -1.76
C GLU A 187 3.85 -12.29 -0.90
N ILE A 188 2.75 -12.83 -1.43
CA ILE A 188 1.52 -12.98 -0.66
C ILE A 188 1.73 -14.04 0.40
N ASN A 189 1.37 -13.72 1.64
CA ASN A 189 1.43 -14.68 2.73
C ASN A 189 0.18 -15.57 2.74
N GLY A 190 0.36 -16.81 2.32
CA GLY A 190 -0.71 -17.81 2.23
C GLY A 190 -1.46 -18.09 3.55
N ILE A 191 -0.83 -17.83 4.70
CA ILE A 191 -1.47 -17.98 6.03
C ILE A 191 -2.72 -17.08 6.15
N TYR A 192 -2.68 -15.91 5.53
CA TYR A 192 -3.74 -14.90 5.58
C TYR A 192 -4.63 -14.91 4.34
N ASN A 193 -4.60 -15.99 3.54
CA ASN A 193 -5.39 -16.06 2.30
C ASN A 193 -6.87 -15.74 2.50
N LYS A 194 -7.50 -16.17 3.61
CA LYS A 194 -8.90 -15.82 3.89
C LYS A 194 -9.13 -14.32 3.99
N ASP A 195 -8.24 -13.60 4.67
CA ASP A 195 -8.34 -12.14 4.83
C ASP A 195 -8.01 -11.41 3.53
N ILE A 196 -7.07 -11.95 2.75
CA ILE A 196 -6.66 -11.41 1.45
C ILE A 196 -7.75 -11.61 0.39
N GLU A 197 -8.40 -12.77 0.36
CA GLU A 197 -9.55 -13.01 -0.52
C GLU A 197 -10.75 -12.12 -0.14
N LEU A 198 -10.99 -11.91 1.15
CA LEU A 198 -11.98 -10.93 1.59
C LEU A 198 -11.64 -9.52 1.07
N LEU A 199 -10.38 -9.09 1.21
CA LEU A 199 -9.94 -7.80 0.68
C LEU A 199 -10.11 -7.70 -0.84
N ARG A 200 -9.79 -8.76 -1.59
CA ARG A 200 -9.98 -8.82 -3.05
C ARG A 200 -11.45 -8.67 -3.44
N ASN A 201 -12.35 -9.40 -2.77
CA ASN A 201 -13.78 -9.32 -3.02
C ASN A 201 -14.31 -7.91 -2.75
N LEU A 202 -13.90 -7.31 -1.62
CA LEU A 202 -14.29 -5.93 -1.28
C LEU A 202 -13.79 -4.90 -2.31
N ILE A 203 -12.58 -5.08 -2.84
CA ILE A 203 -12.03 -4.24 -3.92
C ILE A 203 -12.87 -4.38 -5.19
N GLN A 204 -13.21 -5.61 -5.57
CA GLN A 204 -13.98 -5.91 -6.77
C GLN A 204 -15.39 -5.31 -6.69
N GLU A 205 -16.10 -5.55 -5.59
CA GLU A 205 -17.44 -4.98 -5.36
C GLU A 205 -17.43 -3.44 -5.43
N ASP A 206 -16.39 -2.80 -4.90
CA ASP A 206 -16.27 -1.34 -4.95
C ASP A 206 -15.98 -0.80 -6.36
N MET A 207 -15.23 -1.55 -7.17
CA MET A 207 -15.01 -1.21 -8.58
C MET A 207 -16.28 -1.42 -9.42
N GLU A 208 -17.02 -2.49 -9.20
CA GLU A 208 -18.27 -2.79 -9.92
C GLU A 208 -19.35 -1.72 -9.67
N LYS A 209 -19.42 -1.18 -8.44
CA LYS A 209 -20.30 -0.05 -8.12
C LYS A 209 -19.97 1.19 -8.94
N GLU A 210 -18.70 1.54 -9.06
CA GLU A 210 -18.25 2.71 -9.85
C GLU A 210 -18.56 2.55 -11.35
N LEU A 211 -18.56 1.32 -11.87
CA LEU A 211 -18.90 1.04 -13.28
C LEU A 211 -20.40 1.01 -13.55
N SER A 212 -21.22 0.90 -12.50
CA SER A 212 -22.68 0.81 -12.60
C SER A 212 -23.38 2.17 -12.42
N GLU A 213 -22.62 3.23 -12.12
CA GLU A 213 -23.05 4.63 -11.98
C GLU A 213 -22.76 5.45 -13.23
#